data_AF-A0A7X8VK75-F1
#
_entry.id   AF-A0A7X8VK75-F1
#
_cell.length_a   1.000
_cell.length_b   1.000
_cell.length_c   1.000
_cell.angle_alpha   90.00
_cell.angle_beta   90.00
_cell.angle_gamma   90.00
#
_symmetry.space_group_name_H-M   'P 1'
#
loop_
_entity.id
_entity.type
_entity.pdbx_description
1 polymer ?
#
loop_
_entity_poly.entity_id
_entity_poly.type
_entity_poly.pdbx_seq_one_letter_code
_entity_poly.pdbx_strand_id
1 'polypeptide(L)' 'MSRYTNLFERLDQAGEGAFVPFIMLNDPNPDASYEIISTAIDAGADALELGVPFSDPVADG' A
#
# COMPACT_ATOMS: atom_id res chain seq x y z
N MET A 1 -8.92 18.74 -2.08
CA MET A 1 -8.00 18.08 -1.12
C MET A 1 -7.37 16.86 -1.78
N SER A 2 -6.17 16.47 -1.33
CA SER A 2 -5.48 15.27 -1.83
C SER A 2 -6.10 13.98 -1.24
N ARG A 3 -5.81 12.81 -1.82
CA ARG A 3 -6.29 11.51 -1.30
C ARG A 3 -5.88 11.29 0.15
N TYR A 4 -4.63 11.60 0.51
CA TYR A 4 -4.11 11.44 1.87
C TYR A 4 -4.77 12.40 2.87
N THR A 5 -5.02 13.65 2.47
CA THR A 5 -5.72 14.61 3.35
C THR A 5 -7.09 14.07 3.73
N ASN A 6 -7.90 13.63 2.75
CA ASN A 6 -9.21 13.06 3.01
C ASN A 6 -9.15 11.77 3.84
N LEU A 7 -8.14 10.93 3.60
CA LEU A 7 -7.94 9.68 4.32
C LEU A 7 -7.69 9.94 5.82
N PHE A 8 -6.74 10.81 6.14
CA PHE A 8 -6.39 11.09 7.53
C PHE A 8 -7.49 11.85 8.27
N GLU A 9 -8.22 12.75 7.60
CA GLU A 9 -9.40 13.39 8.18
C GLU A 9 -10.50 12.36 8.53
N ARG A 10 -10.74 11.38 7.66
CA ARG A 10 -11.70 10.29 7.93
C ARG A 10 -11.26 9.43 9.12
N LEU A 11 -9.99 9.03 9.16
CA LEU A 11 -9.46 8.17 10.22
C LEU A 11 -9.45 8.87 11.58
N ASP A 12 -9.09 10.15 11.63
CA ASP A 12 -9.14 10.97 12.85
C ASP A 12 -10.57 11.07 13.40
N GLN A 13 -11.56 11.29 12.52
CA GLN A 13 -12.98 11.30 12.90
C GLN A 13 -13.47 9.93 13.42
N ALA A 14 -12.88 8.83 12.96
CA ALA A 14 -13.18 7.47 13.41
C ALA A 14 -12.40 7.07 14.68
N GLY A 15 -11.37 7.83 15.08
CA GLY A 15 -10.47 7.45 16.17
C GLY A 15 -9.56 6.27 15.81
N GLU A 16 -9.25 6.10 14.53
CA GLU A 16 -8.48 4.97 13.97
C GLU A 16 -7.10 5.43 13.51
N GLY A 17 -6.12 4.52 13.55
CA GLY A 17 -4.83 4.69 12.88
C GLY A 17 -4.89 4.22 11.42
N ALA A 18 -3.90 4.60 10.60
CA ALA A 18 -3.80 4.13 9.22
C ALA A 18 -3.01 2.82 9.13
N PHE A 19 -3.51 1.87 8.33
CA PHE A 19 -2.75 0.69 7.91
C PHE A 19 -2.30 0.83 6.45
N VAL A 20 -0.98 0.84 6.23
CA VAL A 20 -0.37 1.04 4.91
C VAL A 20 0.61 -0.11 4.63
N PRO A 21 0.18 -1.19 3.94
CA PRO A 21 1.08 -2.27 3.55
C PRO A 21 2.02 -1.85 2.41
N PHE A 22 3.28 -2.28 2.51
CA PHE A 22 4.25 -2.26 1.42
C PHE A 22 4.16 -3.55 0.60
N ILE A 23 4.06 -3.42 -0.73
CA ILE A 23 4.02 -4.54 -1.68
C ILE A 23 5.02 -4.30 -2.80
N MET A 24 5.87 -5.29 -3.06
CA MET A 24 6.82 -5.26 -4.17
C MET A 24 6.10 -5.60 -5.49
N LEU A 25 6.13 -4.68 -6.47
CA LEU A 25 5.52 -4.96 -7.76
C LEU A 25 6.23 -6.09 -8.50
N ASN A 26 5.45 -6.94 -9.17
CA ASN A 26 5.90 -8.11 -9.91
C ASN A 26 6.53 -9.24 -9.07
N ASP A 27 6.40 -9.20 -7.74
CA ASP A 27 6.78 -10.30 -6.86
C ASP A 27 5.54 -11.10 -6.43
N PRO A 28 5.47 -12.43 -6.69
CA PRO A 28 6.41 -13.24 -7.46
C PRO A 28 6.28 -13.09 -8.99
N ASN A 29 5.16 -12.55 -9.47
CA ASN A 29 4.92 -12.25 -10.89
C ASN A 29 3.82 -11.17 -11.03
N PRO A 30 3.59 -10.60 -12.24
CA PRO A 30 2.62 -9.51 -12.42
C PRO A 30 1.18 -9.88 -12.01
N ASP A 31 0.70 -11.08 -12.35
CA ASP A 31 -0.68 -11.50 -12.05
C ASP A 31 -0.87 -11.69 -10.55
N ALA A 32 0.08 -12.35 -9.88
CA ALA A 32 0.06 -12.51 -8.43
C ALA A 32 0.16 -11.18 -7.69
N SER A 33 0.99 -10.24 -8.17
CA SER A 33 1.11 -8.90 -7.59
C SER A 33 -0.22 -8.14 -7.67
N TYR A 34 -0.93 -8.25 -8.79
CA TYR A 34 -2.26 -7.68 -8.95
C TYR A 34 -3.29 -8.27 -7.96
N GLU A 35 -3.31 -9.60 -7.81
CA GLU A 35 -4.19 -10.28 -6.86
C GLU A 35 -3.89 -9.87 -5.41
N ILE A 36 -2.61 -9.79 -5.03
CA ILE A 36 -2.16 -9.37 -3.70
C ILE A 36 -2.59 -7.93 -3.39
N ILE A 37 -2.37 -7.01 -4.32
CA ILE A 37 -2.76 -5.59 -4.16
C ILE A 37 -4.26 -5.46 -4.02
N SER A 38 -5.03 -6.14 -4.88
CA SER A 38 -6.50 -6.11 -4.83
C SER A 38 -7.00 -6.67 -3.50
N THR A 39 -6.42 -7.77 -3.03
CA THR A 39 -6.75 -8.38 -1.74
C THR A 39 -6.44 -7.45 -0.57
N ALA A 40 -5.31 -6.74 -0.60
CA ALA A 40 -4.95 -5.78 0.45
C ALA A 40 -5.97 -4.63 0.54
N ILE A 41 -6.45 -4.13 -0.59
CA ILE A 41 -7.50 -3.11 -0.64
C ILE A 41 -8.80 -3.67 -0.04
N ASP A 42 -9.24 -4.85 -0.50
CA ASP A 42 -10.49 -5.47 -0.04
C ASP A 42 -10.44 -5.83 1.46
N ALA A 43 -9.26 -6.12 1.99
CA ALA A 43 -9.02 -6.39 3.41
C ALA A 43 -8.97 -5.13 4.28
N GLY A 44 -9.06 -3.92 3.69
CA GLY A 44 -9.15 -2.67 4.42
C GLY A 44 -7.86 -1.87 4.53
N ALA A 45 -6.88 -2.07 3.63
CA ALA A 45 -5.73 -1.17 3.55
C ALA A 45 -6.18 0.28 3.28
N ASP A 46 -5.71 1.23 4.08
CA ASP A 46 -6.07 2.63 3.97
C ASP A 46 -5.34 3.35 2.82
N ALA A 47 -4.10 2.93 2.58
CA ALA A 47 -3.28 3.33 1.45
C ALA A 47 -2.34 2.17 1.07
N LEU A 48 -1.59 2.34 -0.02
CA LEU A 48 -0.62 1.35 -0.47
C LEU A 48 0.75 2.01 -0.66
N GLU A 49 1.79 1.30 -0.24
CA GLU A 49 3.16 1.57 -0.67
C GLU A 49 3.56 0.52 -1.71
N LEU A 50 3.80 0.95 -2.94
CA LEU A 50 4.12 0.04 -4.04
C LEU A 50 5.58 0.23 -4.42
N GLY A 51 6.40 -0.79 -4.15
CA GLY A 51 7.80 -0.81 -4.57
C GLY A 51 7.90 -1.02 -6.07
N VAL A 52 8.83 -0.33 -6.73
CA VAL A 52 9.23 -0.62 -8.11
C VAL A 52 10.56 -1.38 -8.06
N PRO A 53 10.69 -2.56 -8.70
CA PRO A 53 11.92 -3.34 -8.61
C PRO A 53 13.13 -2.54 -9.07
N PHE A 54 14.19 -2.56 -8.27
CA PHE A 54 15.45 -1.90 -8.55
C PHE A 54 16.61 -2.89 -8.41
N SER A 55 17.60 -2.80 -9.30
CA SER A 55 18.70 -3.78 -9.36
C SER A 55 19.73 -3.64 -8.23
N ASP A 56 19.77 -2.48 -7.56
CA ASP A 56 20.75 -2.19 -6.51
C ASP A 56 20.08 -1.53 -5.28
N PRO A 57 19.18 -2.24 -4.57
CA PRO A 57 18.37 -1.67 -3.50
C PRO A 57 19.18 -1.46 -2.20
N VAL A 58 20.10 -0.49 -2.21
CA VAL A 58 21.06 -0.22 -1.11
C VAL A 58 20.43 0.17 0.23
N ALA A 59 19.14 0.54 0.22
CA ALA A 59 18.40 0.97 1.40
C ALA A 59 17.36 -0.07 1.88
N ASP A 60 17.11 -1.13 1.11
CA ASP A 60 16.20 -2.20 1.49
C ASP A 60 16.98 -3.31 2.21
N GLY A 61 16.51 -3.80 3.36
CA GLY A 61 17.18 -4.84 4.16
C GLY A 61 17.02 -4.70 5.66
#